data_AF-A0A6M4AU98-F1
#
_entry.id   AF-A0A6M4AU98-F1
#
_cell.length_a   1.000
_cell.length_b   1.000
_cell.length_c   1.000
_cell.angle_alpha   90.00
_cell.angle_beta   90.00
_cell.angle_gamma   90.00
#
_symmetry.space_group_name_H-M   'P 1'
#
loop_
_entity.id
_entity.type
_entity.pdbx_description
1 polymer ?
#
loop_
_entity_poly.entity_id
_entity_poly.type
_entity_poly.pdbx_seq_one_letter_code
_entity_poly.pdbx_strand_id
1 'polypeptide(L)'
;MFKPADVSNVARELIVSRSFRHALMLIIPYACVLVGLDVAAHYGDATGAALPVQFFMSQDRSFGEFLEYSLTTASAVIMLLLWLRTRTMLFLTSALLFLWMTLDNSVEIHERLGFVIGAWVPPVAGLPVAPHHLAETMVFGAVGLVWLAGMAVSLRRSDATAAIYGLIIILCIAGAALFGVVVDLLTSWGDHGLALLNILSFVEDEGEFAMTILAFAISVAIFDRERATPPQPA
;
A
#
# COMPACT_ATOMS: atom_id res chain seq x y z
N MET A 1 -17.14 0.11 22.21
CA MET A 1 -16.50 -1.13 21.73
C MET A 1 -17.44 -1.73 20.69
N PHE A 2 -17.02 -1.81 19.43
CA PHE A 2 -17.86 -2.35 18.34
C PHE A 2 -18.08 -3.84 18.54
N LYS A 3 -19.26 -4.36 18.14
CA LYS A 3 -19.45 -5.81 18.08
C LYS A 3 -18.77 -6.32 16.81
N PRO A 4 -18.16 -7.52 16.82
CA PRO A 4 -17.59 -8.11 15.59
C PRO A 4 -18.58 -8.16 14.41
N ALA A 5 -19.87 -8.31 14.71
CA ALA A 5 -20.95 -8.26 13.72
C ALA A 5 -21.04 -6.91 12.99
N ASP A 6 -20.78 -5.79 13.67
CA ASP A 6 -20.85 -4.45 13.08
C ASP A 6 -19.77 -4.25 12.02
N VAL A 7 -18.54 -4.71 12.33
CA VAL A 7 -17.41 -4.69 11.40
C VAL A 7 -17.70 -5.53 10.16
N SER A 8 -18.18 -6.77 10.36
CA SER A 8 -18.52 -7.68 9.26
C SER A 8 -19.62 -7.12 8.35
N ASN A 9 -20.65 -6.50 8.93
CA ASN A 9 -21.74 -5.90 8.16
C ASN A 9 -21.25 -4.73 7.29
N VAL A 10 -20.50 -3.78 7.87
CA VAL A 10 -19.97 -2.63 7.12
C VAL A 10 -19.00 -3.10 6.03
N ALA A 11 -18.09 -4.03 6.33
CA ALA A 11 -17.16 -4.57 5.34
C ALA A 11 -17.90 -5.26 4.19
N ARG A 12 -18.91 -6.08 4.50
CA ARG A 12 -19.76 -6.73 3.49
C ARG A 12 -20.50 -5.72 2.62
N GLU A 13 -21.04 -4.67 3.22
CA GLU A 13 -21.74 -3.61 2.50
C GLU A 13 -20.81 -2.86 1.54
N LEU A 14 -19.56 -2.59 1.94
CA LEU A 14 -18.56 -1.99 1.05
C LEU A 14 -18.20 -2.93 -0.10
N ILE A 15 -17.88 -4.20 0.17
CA ILE A 15 -17.45 -5.17 -0.85
C ILE A 15 -18.57 -5.47 -1.86
N VAL A 16 -19.84 -5.49 -1.42
CA VAL A 16 -20.99 -5.76 -2.29
C VAL A 16 -21.48 -4.48 -3.01
N SER A 17 -20.92 -3.30 -2.68
CA SER A 17 -21.31 -2.04 -3.31
C SER A 17 -21.02 -2.03 -4.82
N ARG A 18 -21.80 -1.24 -5.56
CA ARG A 18 -21.60 -1.08 -7.01
C ARG A 18 -20.30 -0.35 -7.31
N SER A 19 -19.97 0.67 -6.51
CA SER A 19 -18.74 1.47 -6.61
C SER A 19 -17.49 0.61 -6.42
N PHE A 20 -17.45 -0.25 -5.40
CA PHE A 20 -16.36 -1.22 -5.22
C PHE A 20 -16.18 -2.13 -6.44
N ARG A 21 -17.27 -2.76 -6.90
CA ARG A 21 -17.22 -3.65 -8.07
C ARG A 21 -16.78 -2.93 -9.35
N HIS A 22 -17.27 -1.72 -9.59
CA HIS A 22 -16.87 -0.95 -10.76
C HIS A 22 -15.39 -0.54 -10.71
N ALA A 23 -14.88 -0.14 -9.54
CA ALA A 23 -13.46 0.14 -9.36
C ALA A 23 -12.61 -1.10 -9.71
N LEU A 24 -12.98 -2.27 -9.19
CA LEU A 24 -12.29 -3.52 -9.53
C LEU A 24 -12.42 -3.91 -11.00
N MET A 25 -13.61 -3.80 -11.60
CA MET A 25 -13.81 -4.08 -13.03
C MET A 25 -12.98 -3.17 -13.92
N LEU A 26 -12.72 -1.94 -13.48
CA LEU A 26 -11.88 -1.00 -14.20
C LEU A 26 -10.39 -1.32 -14.05
N ILE A 27 -9.93 -1.71 -12.85
CA ILE A 27 -8.50 -1.88 -12.56
C ILE A 27 -7.97 -3.30 -12.81
N ILE A 28 -8.73 -4.33 -12.46
CA ILE A 28 -8.27 -5.74 -12.55
C ILE A 28 -7.81 -6.12 -13.97
N PRO A 29 -8.51 -5.74 -15.06
CA PRO A 29 -8.03 -6.08 -16.41
C PRO A 29 -6.64 -5.51 -16.71
N TYR A 30 -6.35 -4.29 -16.27
CA TYR A 30 -5.01 -3.69 -16.45
C TYR A 30 -3.99 -4.39 -15.55
N ALA A 31 -4.33 -4.65 -14.28
CA ALA A 31 -3.47 -5.40 -13.37
C ALA A 31 -3.09 -6.78 -13.96
N CYS A 32 -4.06 -7.54 -14.48
CA CYS A 32 -3.78 -8.83 -15.11
C CYS A 32 -2.87 -8.73 -16.34
N VAL A 33 -2.97 -7.65 -17.13
CA VAL A 33 -2.06 -7.41 -18.25
C VAL A 33 -0.65 -7.15 -17.74
N LEU A 34 -0.48 -6.34 -16.69
CA LEU A 34 0.82 -6.03 -16.12
C LEU A 34 1.50 -7.26 -15.52
N VAL A 35 0.77 -8.04 -14.71
CA VAL A 35 1.24 -9.34 -14.19
C VAL A 35 1.64 -10.28 -15.34
N GLY A 36 0.85 -10.31 -16.41
CA GLY A 36 1.16 -11.13 -17.58
C GLY A 36 2.42 -10.68 -18.32
N LEU A 37 2.66 -9.37 -18.39
CA LEU A 37 3.88 -8.80 -18.96
C LEU A 37 5.10 -9.10 -18.09
N ASP A 38 4.95 -9.05 -16.77
CA ASP A 38 6.00 -9.40 -15.80
C ASP A 38 6.44 -10.86 -15.96
N VAL A 39 5.48 -11.79 -15.95
CA VAL A 39 5.74 -13.22 -16.19
C VAL A 39 6.41 -13.44 -17.55
N ALA A 40 5.98 -12.72 -18.59
CA ALA A 40 6.59 -12.80 -19.91
C ALA A 40 8.02 -12.25 -19.93
N ALA A 41 8.30 -11.19 -19.16
CA ALA A 41 9.62 -10.56 -19.06
C ALA A 41 10.62 -11.48 -18.36
N HIS A 42 10.23 -12.08 -17.23
CA HIS A 42 11.02 -13.10 -16.55
C HIS A 42 11.28 -14.34 -17.43
N TYR A 43 10.29 -14.78 -18.20
CA TYR A 43 10.47 -15.86 -19.17
C TYR A 43 11.43 -15.48 -20.31
N GLY A 44 11.34 -14.24 -20.80
CA GLY A 44 12.25 -13.68 -21.80
C GLY A 44 13.70 -13.71 -21.33
N ASP A 45 13.96 -13.25 -20.11
CA ASP A 45 15.29 -13.28 -19.50
C ASP A 45 15.84 -14.70 -19.35
N ALA A 46 14.99 -15.64 -18.92
CA ALA A 46 15.38 -17.05 -18.79
C ALA A 46 15.70 -17.73 -20.13
N THR A 47 15.17 -17.21 -21.24
CA THR A 47 15.32 -17.79 -22.58
C THR A 47 16.26 -16.99 -23.49
N GLY A 48 16.81 -15.87 -23.01
CA GLY A 48 17.68 -14.97 -23.79
C GLY A 48 16.92 -14.07 -24.79
N ALA A 49 15.59 -13.97 -24.65
CA ALA A 49 14.73 -13.08 -25.42
C ALA A 49 14.25 -11.93 -24.53
N ALA A 50 15.19 -11.11 -24.06
CA ALA A 50 14.92 -10.02 -23.12
C ALA A 50 13.81 -9.08 -23.63
N LEU A 51 12.86 -8.77 -22.75
CA LEU A 51 11.78 -7.81 -22.99
C LEU A 51 12.13 -6.44 -22.39
N PRO A 52 11.39 -5.36 -22.72
CA PRO A 52 11.60 -4.06 -22.11
C PRO A 52 11.54 -4.12 -20.58
N VAL A 53 12.47 -3.45 -19.91
CA VAL A 53 12.57 -3.43 -18.44
C VAL A 53 11.31 -2.89 -17.76
N GLN A 54 10.52 -2.08 -18.46
CA GLN A 54 9.25 -1.53 -17.96
C GLN A 54 8.15 -2.60 -17.78
N PHE A 55 8.36 -3.81 -18.27
CA PHE A 55 7.42 -4.93 -18.12
C PHE A 55 7.60 -5.67 -16.79
N PHE A 56 8.76 -5.55 -16.14
CA PHE A 56 8.97 -6.11 -14.81
C PHE A 56 8.29 -5.24 -13.76
N MET A 57 7.53 -5.83 -12.86
CA MET A 57 6.84 -5.12 -11.78
C MET A 57 7.84 -4.52 -10.78
N SER A 58 8.85 -5.31 -10.40
CA SER A 58 10.00 -4.94 -9.53
C SER A 58 10.87 -3.79 -10.04
N GLN A 59 10.73 -3.37 -11.29
CA GLN A 59 11.63 -2.38 -11.87
C GLN A 59 11.15 -0.96 -11.59
N ASP A 60 12.06 -0.09 -11.14
CA ASP A 60 11.78 1.35 -11.05
C ASP A 60 11.29 1.91 -12.38
N ARG A 61 10.23 2.71 -12.29
CA ARG A 61 9.49 3.35 -13.37
C ARG A 61 8.87 2.35 -14.34
N SER A 62 8.51 1.16 -13.85
CA SER A 62 7.71 0.18 -14.58
C SER A 62 6.27 0.65 -14.78
N PHE A 63 5.55 -0.02 -15.69
CA PHE A 63 4.12 0.23 -15.84
C PHE A 63 3.31 -0.14 -14.58
N GLY A 64 3.78 -1.13 -13.81
CA GLY A 64 3.23 -1.47 -12.50
C GLY A 64 3.29 -0.30 -11.55
N GLU A 65 4.49 0.25 -11.39
CA GLU A 65 4.75 1.34 -10.46
C GLU A 65 3.95 2.62 -10.79
N PHE A 66 3.83 2.98 -12.08
CA PHE A 66 2.99 4.12 -12.48
C PHE A 66 1.51 3.92 -12.15
N LEU A 67 1.01 2.69 -12.23
CA LEU A 67 -0.36 2.40 -11.82
C LEU A 67 -0.50 2.49 -10.30
N GLU A 68 0.47 2.02 -9.52
CA GLU A 68 0.50 2.20 -8.08
C GLU A 68 0.50 3.66 -7.66
N TYR A 69 1.34 4.50 -8.28
CA TYR A 69 1.33 5.95 -8.05
C TYR A 69 -0.06 6.53 -8.30
N SER A 70 -0.70 6.11 -9.38
CA SER A 70 -2.03 6.59 -9.76
C SER A 70 -3.09 6.17 -8.74
N LEU A 71 -3.06 4.92 -8.27
CA LEU A 71 -4.01 4.38 -7.30
C LEU A 71 -3.82 4.98 -5.91
N THR A 72 -2.58 5.12 -5.44
CA THR A 72 -2.25 5.76 -4.16
C THR A 72 -2.59 7.25 -4.17
N THR A 73 -2.25 7.97 -5.24
CA THR A 73 -2.65 9.38 -5.43
C THR A 73 -4.16 9.54 -5.42
N ALA A 74 -4.88 8.69 -6.17
CA ALA A 74 -6.34 8.75 -6.23
C ALA A 74 -6.95 8.46 -4.85
N SER A 75 -6.40 7.49 -4.10
CA SER A 75 -6.81 7.20 -2.72
C SER A 75 -6.57 8.40 -1.81
N ALA A 76 -5.41 9.07 -1.92
CA ALA A 76 -5.11 10.30 -1.19
C ALA A 76 -6.14 11.41 -1.47
N VAL A 77 -6.44 11.66 -2.74
CA VAL A 77 -7.43 12.67 -3.16
C VAL A 77 -8.83 12.31 -2.65
N ILE A 78 -9.25 11.06 -2.79
CA ILE A 78 -10.57 10.61 -2.30
C ILE A 78 -10.68 10.80 -0.79
N MET A 79 -9.65 10.41 -0.03
CA MET A 79 -9.63 10.60 1.42
C MET A 79 -9.61 12.07 1.82
N LEU A 80 -8.89 12.93 1.07
CA LEU A 80 -8.92 14.38 1.31
C LEU A 80 -10.32 14.95 1.06
N LEU A 81 -10.99 14.54 -0.02
CA LEU A 81 -12.37 14.98 -0.32
C LEU A 81 -13.36 14.51 0.76
N LEU A 82 -13.20 13.30 1.28
CA LEU A 82 -13.98 12.81 2.43
C LEU A 82 -13.75 13.69 3.66
N TRP A 83 -12.49 14.00 3.99
CA TRP A 83 -12.20 14.88 5.11
C TRP A 83 -12.81 16.27 4.92
N LEU A 84 -12.72 16.87 3.73
CA LEU A 84 -13.31 18.18 3.46
C LEU A 84 -14.84 18.19 3.70
N ARG A 85 -15.50 17.06 3.42
CA ARG A 85 -16.94 16.86 3.60
C ARG A 85 -17.33 16.56 5.05
N THR A 86 -16.70 15.57 5.68
CA THR A 86 -17.13 15.04 6.99
C THR A 86 -16.37 15.64 8.16
N ARG A 87 -15.21 16.26 7.90
CA ARG A 87 -14.24 16.76 8.89
C ARG A 87 -13.72 15.69 9.86
N THR A 88 -13.91 14.41 9.53
CA THR A 88 -13.35 13.30 10.30
C THR A 88 -11.84 13.22 10.06
N MET A 89 -11.05 13.44 11.12
CA MET A 89 -9.58 13.46 11.03
C MET A 89 -8.97 12.16 10.52
N LEU A 90 -9.68 11.05 10.68
CA LEU A 90 -9.33 9.75 10.12
C LEU A 90 -9.03 9.83 8.62
N PHE A 91 -9.89 10.50 7.85
CA PHE A 91 -9.71 10.63 6.41
C PHE A 91 -8.52 11.53 6.07
N LEU A 92 -8.26 12.59 6.85
CA LEU A 92 -7.07 13.42 6.64
C LEU A 92 -5.79 12.62 6.93
N THR A 93 -5.76 11.88 8.03
CA THR A 93 -4.61 11.04 8.40
C THR A 93 -4.32 10.00 7.31
N SER A 94 -5.34 9.34 6.77
CA SER A 94 -5.18 8.40 5.65
C SER A 94 -4.77 9.10 4.36
N ALA A 95 -5.31 10.28 4.05
CA ALA A 95 -4.94 11.05 2.87
C ALA A 95 -3.46 11.43 2.87
N LEU A 96 -2.95 11.88 4.03
CA LEU A 96 -1.54 12.24 4.20
C LEU A 96 -0.62 11.03 4.05
N LEU A 97 -1.01 9.86 4.55
CA LEU A 97 -0.21 8.66 4.35
C LEU A 97 -0.20 8.22 2.89
N PHE A 98 -1.36 8.14 2.21
CA PHE A 98 -1.36 7.77 0.80
C PHE A 98 -0.55 8.75 -0.06
N LEU A 99 -0.62 10.06 0.25
CA LEU A 99 0.22 11.05 -0.40
C LEU A 99 1.70 10.81 -0.11
N TRP A 100 2.06 10.49 1.15
CA TRP A 100 3.43 10.13 1.50
C TRP A 100 3.90 8.90 0.71
N MET A 101 3.12 7.81 0.67
CA MET A 101 3.46 6.60 -0.07
C MET A 101 3.71 6.89 -1.56
N THR A 102 2.84 7.68 -2.19
CA THR A 102 3.06 8.10 -3.59
C THR A 102 4.36 8.88 -3.75
N LEU A 103 4.59 9.89 -2.90
CA LEU A 103 5.77 10.74 -3.00
C LEU A 103 7.04 9.94 -2.75
N ASP A 104 7.04 9.14 -1.70
CA ASP A 104 8.12 8.25 -1.31
C ASP A 104 8.52 7.33 -2.45
N ASN A 105 7.58 6.60 -3.04
CA ASN A 105 7.86 5.69 -4.15
C ASN A 105 8.34 6.46 -5.40
N SER A 106 7.72 7.62 -5.71
CA SER A 106 8.06 8.40 -6.91
C SER A 106 9.46 9.03 -6.93
N VAL A 107 10.06 9.24 -5.75
CA VAL A 107 11.36 9.90 -5.62
C VAL A 107 12.32 9.17 -4.68
N GLU A 108 12.01 7.91 -4.36
CA GLU A 108 12.82 6.99 -3.55
C GLU A 108 13.26 7.62 -2.20
N ILE A 109 12.32 8.23 -1.46
CA ILE A 109 12.67 8.91 -0.20
C ILE A 109 13.23 7.91 0.82
N HIS A 110 12.58 6.77 1.00
CA HIS A 110 12.99 5.73 1.95
C HIS A 110 14.37 5.15 1.61
N GLU A 111 14.71 4.93 0.34
CA GLU A 111 16.03 4.46 -0.08
C GLU A 111 17.11 5.50 0.22
N ARG A 112 16.86 6.77 -0.16
CA ARG A 112 17.82 7.86 0.09
C ARG A 112 18.07 8.05 1.57
N LEU A 113 17.01 8.00 2.38
CA LEU A 113 17.14 8.04 3.83
C LEU A 113 17.77 6.76 4.38
N GLY A 114 17.53 5.60 3.77
CA GLY A 114 18.16 4.32 4.03
C GLY A 114 19.67 4.39 3.93
N PHE A 115 20.20 4.93 2.83
CA PHE A 115 21.63 5.15 2.66
C PHE A 115 22.19 6.17 3.65
N VAL A 116 21.49 7.30 3.87
CA VAL A 116 21.95 8.36 4.78
C VAL A 116 22.00 7.86 6.22
N ILE A 117 20.96 7.19 6.70
CA ILE A 117 20.85 6.66 8.06
C ILE A 117 21.74 5.43 8.20
N GLY A 118 21.77 4.55 7.20
CA GLY A 118 22.58 3.32 7.16
C GLY A 118 24.08 3.58 7.30
N ALA A 119 24.58 4.75 6.87
CA ALA A 119 25.96 5.18 7.11
C ALA A 119 26.31 5.34 8.61
N TRP A 120 25.30 5.55 9.46
CA TRP A 120 25.43 5.68 10.92
C TRP A 120 25.04 4.38 11.66
N VAL A 121 24.46 3.40 10.97
CA VAL A 121 24.07 2.11 11.55
C VAL A 121 25.30 1.19 11.49
N PRO A 122 25.91 0.83 12.63
CA PRO A 122 27.03 -0.10 12.61
C PRO A 122 26.56 -1.46 12.09
N PRO A 123 27.38 -2.18 11.32
CA PRO A 123 27.10 -3.56 10.97
C PRO A 123 26.84 -4.36 12.25
N VAL A 124 25.65 -4.93 12.38
CA VAL A 124 25.30 -5.70 13.57
C VAL A 124 25.82 -7.12 13.37
N ALA A 125 26.75 -7.54 14.22
CA ALA A 125 27.35 -8.87 14.12
C ALA A 125 26.28 -9.96 14.18
N GLY A 126 26.25 -10.84 13.17
CA GLY A 126 25.31 -11.95 13.08
C GLY A 126 23.99 -11.64 12.37
N LEU A 127 23.76 -10.40 11.93
CA LEU A 127 22.64 -10.04 11.06
C LEU A 127 23.07 -10.10 9.58
N PRO A 128 22.50 -10.98 8.76
CA PRO A 128 22.89 -11.16 7.36
C PRO A 128 22.21 -10.14 6.45
N VAL A 129 22.13 -8.87 6.85
CA VAL A 129 21.44 -7.81 6.10
C VAL A 129 22.29 -6.55 6.09
N ALA A 130 22.30 -5.85 4.95
CA ALA A 130 23.05 -4.62 4.82
C ALA A 130 22.47 -3.51 5.70
N PRO A 131 23.29 -2.60 6.26
CA PRO A 131 22.80 -1.53 7.13
C PRO A 131 21.76 -0.59 6.50
N HIS A 132 21.79 -0.39 5.17
CA HIS A 132 20.84 0.49 4.48
C HIS A 132 19.43 -0.12 4.40
N HIS A 133 19.28 -1.42 4.13
CA HIS A 133 17.99 -2.13 4.19
C HIS A 133 17.36 -2.12 5.59
N LEU A 134 18.19 -2.26 6.64
CA LEU A 134 17.71 -2.07 8.02
C LEU A 134 17.23 -0.64 8.25
N ALA A 135 17.94 0.36 7.70
CA ALA A 135 17.56 1.75 7.81
C ALA A 135 16.27 2.08 7.04
N GLU A 136 16.07 1.52 5.84
CA GLU A 136 14.81 1.60 5.07
C GLU A 136 13.64 1.10 5.90
N THR A 137 13.77 -0.10 6.48
CA THR A 137 12.77 -0.66 7.41
C THR A 137 12.49 0.27 8.59
N MET A 138 13.52 0.93 9.14
CA MET A 138 13.35 1.90 10.23
C MET A 138 12.60 3.17 9.77
N VAL A 139 12.84 3.65 8.54
CA VAL A 139 12.10 4.79 7.97
C VAL A 139 10.62 4.44 7.83
N PHE A 140 10.29 3.28 7.24
CA PHE A 140 8.92 2.80 7.15
C PHE A 140 8.28 2.61 8.52
N GLY A 141 9.01 2.03 9.47
CA GLY A 141 8.58 1.89 10.85
C GLY A 141 8.26 3.24 11.52
N ALA A 142 9.10 4.25 11.33
CA ALA A 142 8.89 5.58 11.88
C ALA A 142 7.66 6.27 11.27
N VAL A 143 7.50 6.25 9.95
CA VAL A 143 6.33 6.81 9.26
C VAL A 143 5.06 6.08 9.68
N GLY A 144 5.09 4.74 9.70
CA GLY A 144 3.99 3.90 10.15
C GLY A 144 3.57 4.20 11.58
N LEU A 145 4.52 4.40 12.50
CA LEU A 145 4.23 4.79 13.89
C LEU A 145 3.57 6.16 14.00
N VAL A 146 4.06 7.16 13.25
CA VAL A 146 3.45 8.50 13.22
C VAL A 146 2.02 8.42 12.70
N TRP A 147 1.80 7.67 11.61
CA TRP A 147 0.46 7.47 11.06
C TRP A 147 -0.46 6.69 12.01
N LEU A 148 0.02 5.60 12.64
CA LEU A 148 -0.75 4.83 13.62
C LEU A 148 -1.12 5.67 14.84
N ALA A 149 -0.24 6.56 15.30
CA ALA A 149 -0.56 7.51 16.36
C ALA A 149 -1.68 8.48 15.94
N GLY A 150 -1.59 9.01 14.71
CA GLY A 150 -2.65 9.84 14.12
C GLY A 150 -3.98 9.09 14.01
N MET A 151 -3.96 7.83 13.57
CA MET A 151 -5.13 6.97 13.48
C MET A 151 -5.72 6.67 14.86
N ALA A 152 -4.89 6.34 15.86
CA ALA A 152 -5.36 6.07 17.22
C ALA A 152 -6.07 7.28 17.83
N VAL A 153 -5.56 8.50 17.61
CA VAL A 153 -6.22 9.74 18.06
C VAL A 153 -7.53 9.97 17.28
N SER A 154 -7.51 9.78 15.96
CA SER A 154 -8.68 9.97 15.11
C SER A 154 -9.81 8.99 15.40
N LEU A 155 -9.49 7.72 15.64
CA LEU A 155 -10.45 6.66 15.98
C LEU A 155 -11.18 6.93 17.30
N ARG A 156 -10.51 7.54 18.28
CA ARG A 156 -11.14 7.93 19.57
C ARG A 156 -12.20 9.02 19.44
N ARG A 157 -12.19 9.78 18.34
CA ARG A 157 -13.10 10.90 18.07
C ARG A 157 -14.11 10.60 16.95
N SER A 158 -13.98 9.46 16.29
CA SER A 158 -14.82 9.08 15.16
C SER A 158 -16.12 8.42 15.63
N ASP A 159 -17.20 8.60 14.87
CA ASP A 159 -18.38 7.77 15.04
C ASP A 159 -18.09 6.29 14.71
N ALA A 160 -19.06 5.42 14.97
CA ALA A 160 -18.89 3.99 14.81
C ALA A 160 -18.55 3.55 13.39
N THR A 161 -19.20 4.16 12.41
CA THR A 161 -19.03 3.79 11.00
C THR A 161 -17.69 4.27 10.48
N ALA A 162 -17.33 5.52 10.75
CA ALA A 162 -16.02 6.07 10.41
C ALA A 162 -14.89 5.28 11.07
N ALA A 163 -15.04 4.88 12.33
CA ALA A 163 -14.05 4.06 13.02
C ALA A 163 -13.84 2.70 12.32
N ILE A 164 -14.92 2.05 11.86
CA ILE A 164 -14.81 0.79 11.10
C ILE A 164 -14.09 1.02 9.76
N TYR A 165 -14.37 2.13 9.06
CA TYR A 165 -13.59 2.48 7.86
C TYR A 165 -12.11 2.63 8.15
N GLY A 166 -11.75 3.27 9.26
CA GLY A 166 -10.36 3.37 9.70
C GLY A 166 -9.71 2.00 9.91
N LEU A 167 -10.40 1.06 10.54
CA LEU A 167 -9.88 -0.29 10.74
C LEU A 167 -9.68 -1.04 9.42
N ILE A 168 -10.58 -0.89 8.46
CA ILE A 168 -10.45 -1.50 7.13
C ILE A 168 -9.27 -0.88 6.37
N ILE A 169 -9.12 0.44 6.40
CA ILE A 169 -7.98 1.15 5.80
C ILE A 169 -6.68 0.69 6.48
N ILE A 170 -6.67 0.54 7.81
CA ILE A 170 -5.52 0.02 8.54
C ILE A 170 -5.14 -1.38 8.07
N LEU A 171 -6.13 -2.25 7.87
CA LEU A 171 -5.87 -3.60 7.37
C LEU A 171 -5.28 -3.59 5.95
N CYS A 172 -5.75 -2.69 5.08
CA CYS A 172 -5.22 -2.57 3.72
C CYS A 172 -3.75 -2.13 3.74
N ILE A 173 -3.43 -1.09 4.53
CA ILE A 173 -2.06 -0.57 4.67
C ILE A 173 -1.15 -1.57 5.37
N ALA A 174 -1.63 -2.26 6.41
CA ALA A 174 -0.87 -3.30 7.08
C ALA A 174 -0.57 -4.47 6.15
N GLY A 175 -1.50 -4.82 5.25
CA GLY A 175 -1.24 -5.80 4.20
C GLY A 175 -0.21 -5.30 3.18
N ALA A 176 -0.29 -4.05 2.72
CA ALA A 176 0.71 -3.49 1.81
C ALA A 176 2.11 -3.48 2.47
N ALA A 177 2.21 -3.00 3.71
CA ALA A 177 3.47 -2.99 4.48
C ALA A 177 3.99 -4.40 4.82
N LEU A 178 3.13 -5.43 4.88
CA LEU A 178 3.60 -6.80 4.99
C LEU A 178 4.42 -7.18 3.76
N PHE A 179 3.97 -6.82 2.56
CA PHE A 179 4.67 -7.16 1.33
C PHE A 179 5.87 -6.21 1.10
N GLY A 180 5.62 -4.92 0.88
CA GLY A 180 6.66 -3.93 0.58
C GLY A 180 7.60 -3.52 1.72
N VAL A 181 7.54 -4.19 2.88
CA VAL A 181 8.53 -3.97 3.96
C VAL A 181 8.99 -5.30 4.54
N VAL A 182 8.05 -6.18 4.93
CA VAL A 182 8.45 -7.44 5.58
C VAL A 182 8.95 -8.45 4.54
N VAL A 183 8.27 -8.63 3.41
CA VAL A 183 8.74 -9.54 2.35
C VAL A 183 9.99 -8.96 1.69
N ASP A 184 10.04 -7.67 1.40
CA ASP A 184 11.25 -6.97 0.93
C ASP A 184 12.48 -7.20 1.84
N LEU A 185 12.32 -7.00 3.15
CA LEU A 185 13.40 -7.28 4.10
C LEU A 185 13.81 -8.76 4.08
N LEU A 186 12.88 -9.70 3.84
CA LEU A 186 13.20 -11.11 3.67
C LEU A 186 13.95 -11.36 2.36
N THR A 187 13.61 -10.67 1.27
CA THR A 187 14.32 -10.73 -0.02
C THR A 187 15.80 -10.34 0.14
N SER A 188 16.08 -9.33 0.97
CA SER A 188 17.44 -8.85 1.30
C SER A 188 18.12 -9.59 2.46
N TRP A 189 17.46 -10.60 3.07
CA TRP A 189 17.95 -11.29 4.26
C TRP A 189 18.90 -12.45 3.95
N GLY A 190 20.19 -12.13 3.81
CA GLY A 190 21.23 -13.12 3.56
C GLY A 190 21.22 -13.65 2.14
N ASP A 191 21.95 -14.75 1.92
CA ASP A 191 22.14 -15.29 0.58
C ASP A 191 20.95 -16.17 0.16
N HIS A 192 20.29 -15.79 -0.93
CA HIS A 192 19.22 -16.55 -1.56
C HIS A 192 19.70 -17.20 -2.87
N GLY A 193 19.23 -18.42 -3.13
CA GLY A 193 19.33 -19.00 -4.47
C GLY A 193 18.35 -18.29 -5.43
N LEU A 194 18.71 -18.20 -6.72
CA LEU A 194 17.95 -17.47 -7.74
C LEU A 194 16.44 -17.81 -7.75
N ALA A 195 16.08 -19.09 -7.58
CA ALA A 195 14.68 -19.51 -7.57
C ALA A 195 13.89 -18.96 -6.38
N LEU A 196 14.51 -18.90 -5.20
CA LEU A 196 13.86 -18.34 -4.01
C LEU A 196 13.76 -16.83 -4.10
N LEU A 197 14.82 -16.17 -4.60
CA LEU A 197 14.83 -14.72 -4.84
C LEU A 197 13.67 -14.31 -5.75
N ASN A 198 13.51 -14.96 -6.91
CA ASN A 198 12.41 -14.67 -7.84
C ASN A 198 11.02 -14.88 -7.22
N ILE A 199 10.85 -15.88 -6.35
CA ILE A 199 9.57 -16.11 -5.65
C ILE A 199 9.33 -15.01 -4.63
N LEU A 200 10.34 -14.61 -3.85
CA LEU A 200 10.21 -13.56 -2.85
C LEU A 200 9.88 -12.23 -3.52
N SER A 201 10.64 -11.81 -4.53
CA SER A 201 10.36 -10.58 -5.30
C SER A 201 8.97 -10.60 -5.94
N PHE A 202 8.55 -11.72 -6.54
CA PHE A 202 7.19 -11.81 -7.09
C PHE A 202 6.11 -11.68 -6.00
N VAL A 203 6.28 -12.33 -4.84
CA VAL A 203 5.31 -12.27 -3.75
C VAL A 203 5.25 -10.88 -3.12
N GLU A 204 6.40 -10.22 -3.02
CA GLU A 204 6.56 -8.85 -2.57
C GLU A 204 5.81 -7.88 -3.49
N ASP A 205 6.21 -7.79 -4.76
CA ASP A 205 5.64 -6.83 -5.72
C ASP A 205 4.14 -7.03 -5.92
N GLU A 206 3.73 -8.27 -6.19
CA GLU A 206 2.32 -8.56 -6.51
C GLU A 206 1.42 -8.51 -5.28
N GLY A 207 1.99 -8.83 -4.12
CA GLY A 207 1.31 -8.73 -2.85
C GLY A 207 1.03 -7.27 -2.48
N GLU A 208 2.05 -6.41 -2.59
CA GLU A 208 1.89 -4.96 -2.38
C GLU A 208 0.89 -4.37 -3.38
N PHE A 209 1.06 -4.68 -4.66
CA PHE A 209 0.20 -4.19 -5.73
C PHE A 209 -1.27 -4.57 -5.51
N ALA A 210 -1.54 -5.83 -5.14
CA ALA A 210 -2.89 -6.30 -4.83
C ALA A 210 -3.51 -5.55 -3.64
N MET A 211 -2.72 -5.28 -2.60
CA MET A 211 -3.17 -4.52 -1.44
C MET A 211 -3.44 -3.04 -1.77
N THR A 212 -2.65 -2.45 -2.67
CA THR A 212 -2.86 -1.10 -3.20
C THR A 212 -4.15 -1.00 -4.02
N ILE A 213 -4.42 -2.00 -4.88
CA ILE A 213 -5.70 -2.09 -5.61
C ILE A 213 -6.88 -2.21 -4.64
N LEU A 214 -6.77 -3.05 -3.61
CA LEU A 214 -7.81 -3.22 -2.60
C LEU A 214 -8.06 -1.92 -1.83
N ALA A 215 -7.00 -1.23 -1.40
CA ALA A 215 -7.08 0.05 -0.70
C ALA A 215 -7.79 1.11 -1.54
N PHE A 216 -7.47 1.19 -2.84
CA PHE A 216 -8.15 2.08 -3.77
C PHE A 216 -9.63 1.73 -3.92
N ALA A 217 -9.97 0.46 -4.17
CA ALA A 217 -11.35 0.04 -4.34
C ALA A 217 -12.21 0.31 -3.08
N ILE A 218 -11.64 0.08 -1.90
CA ILE A 218 -12.27 0.43 -0.62
C ILE A 218 -12.45 1.95 -0.47
N SER A 219 -11.44 2.74 -0.86
CA SER A 219 -11.52 4.21 -0.82
C SER A 219 -12.67 4.73 -1.67
N VAL A 220 -12.84 4.20 -2.88
CA VAL A 220 -13.95 4.53 -3.78
C VAL A 220 -15.30 4.13 -3.17
N ALA A 221 -15.39 2.94 -2.56
CA ALA A 221 -16.61 2.44 -1.94
C ALA A 221 -17.05 3.28 -0.73
N ILE A 222 -16.09 3.68 0.12
CA ILE A 222 -16.34 4.58 1.26
C ILE A 222 -16.82 5.93 0.75
N PHE A 223 -16.17 6.49 -0.27
CA PHE A 223 -16.53 7.77 -0.84
C PHE A 223 -17.98 7.81 -1.35
N ASP A 224 -18.36 6.81 -2.14
CA ASP A 224 -19.71 6.69 -2.70
C ASP A 224 -20.77 6.61 -1.58
N ARG A 225 -20.48 5.86 -0.52
CA ARG A 225 -21.37 5.70 0.62
C ARG A 225 -21.53 6.97 1.47
N GLU A 226 -20.43 7.64 1.79
CA GLU A 226 -20.45 8.90 2.55
C GLU A 226 -21.05 10.05 1.73
N ARG A 227 -20.97 9.98 0.40
CA ARG A 227 -21.65 10.92 -0.48
C ARG A 227 -23.16 10.72 -0.46
N ALA A 228 -23.64 9.48 -0.38
CA ALA A 228 -25.06 9.15 -0.32
C ALA A 228 -25.70 9.50 1.04
N THR A 229 -24.90 9.59 2.11
CA THR A 229 -25.36 9.99 3.44
C THR A 229 -25.29 11.52 3.61
N PRO A 230 -26.35 12.20 4.09
CA PRO A 230 -26.28 13.62 4.43
C PRO A 230 -25.23 13.88 5.52
N PRO A 231 -24.45 14.98 5.45
CA PRO A 231 -23.53 15.32 6.52
C PRO A 231 -24.31 15.57 7.81
N GLN A 232 -23.90 14.93 8.91
CA GLN A 232 -24.47 15.22 10.22
C GLN A 232 -23.97 16.59 10.69
N PRO A 233 -24.83 17.42 11.32
CA PRO A 233 -24.39 18.69 11.89
C PRO A 233 -23.33 18.44 12.98
N ALA A 234 -22.28 19.27 12.96
CA ALA A 234 -21.16 19.23 13.90
C ALA A 234 -21.58 19.65 15.33
#